data_AF-A0A2V8T7F8-F1
#
_entry.id   AF-A0A2V8T7F8-F1
#
_cell.length_a   1.000
_cell.length_b   1.000
_cell.length_c   1.000
_cell.angle_alpha   90.00
_cell.angle_beta   90.00
_cell.angle_gamma   90.00
#
_symmetry.space_group_name_H-M   'P 1'
#
loop_
_entity.id
_entity.type
_entity.pdbx_description
1 polymer ?
#
loop_
_entity_poly.entity_id
_entity_poly.type
_entity_poly.pdbx_seq_one_letter_code
_entity_poly.pdbx_strand_id
1 'polypeptide(L)' 'CEDTQHTRQFLERLGVAYEYVNVEQDERARAWVRQQNGGKEQKPTVDVAGQILSTPTDHELTSALRERGLMA' A
#
# COMPACT_ATOMS: atom_id res chain seq x y z
N CYS A 1 4.90 0.85 -12.16
CA CYS A 1 3.49 1.21 -12.42
C CYS A 1 3.24 2.62 -11.90
N GLU A 2 2.43 3.42 -12.60
CA GLU A 2 2.08 4.80 -12.23
C GLU A 2 1.41 4.87 -10.85
N ASP A 3 0.39 4.04 -10.60
CA ASP A 3 -0.33 4.02 -9.32
C ASP A 3 0.59 3.74 -8.12
N THR A 4 1.56 2.85 -8.27
CA THR A 4 2.55 2.56 -7.22
C THR A 4 3.47 3.75 -6.95
N GLN A 5 3.85 4.49 -7.99
CA GLN A 5 4.67 5.69 -7.83
C GLN A 5 3.86 6.82 -7.18
N HIS A 6 2.59 6.96 -7.56
CA HIS A 6 1.65 7.93 -6.96
C HIS A 6 1.49 7.67 -5.46
N THR A 7 1.12 6.45 -5.06
CA THR A 7 0.93 6.10 -3.64
C THR A 7 2.19 6.36 -2.82
N ARG A 8 3.38 6.05 -3.36
CA ARG A 8 4.65 6.32 -2.69
C ARG A 8 4.91 7.82 -2.52
N GLN A 9 4.77 8.60 -3.58
CA GLN A 9 4.91 10.06 -3.48
C GLN A 9 3.91 10.66 -2.51
N PHE A 10 2.69 10.14 -2.47
CA PHE A 10 1.66 10.61 -1.55
C PHE A 10 2.06 10.34 -0.09
N LEU A 11 2.54 9.13 0.24
CA LEU A 11 3.07 8.81 1.57
C LEU A 11 4.27 9.68 1.96
N GLU A 12 5.19 9.94 1.01
CA GLU A 12 6.34 10.83 1.21
C GLU A 12 5.90 12.26 1.52
N ARG A 13 4.90 12.79 0.81
CA ARG A 13 4.35 14.14 1.05
C ARG A 13 3.67 14.25 2.42
N LEU A 14 3.06 13.17 2.90
CA LEU A 14 2.45 13.12 4.23
C LEU A 14 3.49 12.93 5.35
N GLY A 15 4.77 12.68 5.02
CA GLY A 15 5.81 12.40 6.01
C GLY A 15 5.61 11.06 6.74
N VAL A 16 4.84 10.14 6.15
CA VAL A 16 4.55 8.83 6.74
C VAL A 16 5.69 7.89 6.42
N ALA A 17 6.26 7.27 7.45
CA ALA A 17 7.27 6.22 7.27
C ALA A 17 6.62 4.97 6.66
N TYR A 18 7.26 4.39 5.66
CA TYR A 18 6.78 3.18 5.00
C TYR A 18 7.94 2.30 4.53
N GLU A 19 7.68 1.00 4.39
CA GLU A 19 8.58 0.06 3.74
C GLU A 19 8.09 -0.19 2.31
N TYR A 20 8.99 -0.06 1.34
CA TYR A 20 8.69 -0.40 -0.05
C TYR A 20 9.23 -1.80 -0.37
N VAL A 21 8.32 -2.68 -0.79
CA VAL A 21 8.67 -4.03 -1.26
C VAL A 21 8.39 -4.14 -2.76
N ASN A 22 9.43 -4.45 -3.55
CA ASN A 22 9.28 -4.70 -4.97
C ASN A 22 8.87 -6.15 -5.23
N VAL A 23 7.56 -6.37 -5.44
CA VAL A 23 7.00 -7.71 -5.68
C VAL A 23 7.47 -8.37 -6.99
N GLU A 24 8.08 -7.62 -7.91
CA GLU A 24 8.66 -8.21 -9.13
C GLU A 24 9.98 -8.91 -8.84
N GLN A 25 10.62 -8.58 -7.71
CA GLN A 25 11.90 -9.15 -7.26
C GLN A 25 11.74 -10.03 -6.02
N ASP A 26 10.58 -10.02 -5.38
CA ASP A 26 10.27 -10.80 -4.19
C ASP A 26 9.05 -11.70 -4.42
N GLU A 27 9.29 -13.00 -4.57
CA GLU A 27 8.23 -13.99 -4.79
C GLU A 27 7.28 -14.15 -3.61
N ARG A 28 7.76 -13.94 -2.37
CA ARG A 28 6.93 -14.01 -1.16
C ARG A 28 5.98 -12.83 -1.11
N ALA A 29 6.47 -11.63 -1.41
CA ALA A 29 5.67 -10.43 -1.49
C ALA A 29 4.62 -10.52 -2.63
N ARG A 30 5.01 -11.09 -3.78
CA ARG A 30 4.07 -11.38 -4.88
C ARG A 30 2.97 -12.35 -4.46
N ALA A 31 3.33 -13.43 -3.77
CA ALA A 31 2.36 -14.42 -3.27
C ALA A 31 1.40 -13.79 -2.25
N TRP A 32 1.93 -12.95 -1.35
CA TRP A 32 1.13 -12.21 -0.40
C TRP A 32 0.14 -11.26 -1.09
N VAL A 33 0.59 -10.45 -2.05
CA VAL A 33 -0.31 -9.55 -2.82
C VAL A 33 -1.42 -10.34 -3.49
N ARG A 34 -1.10 -11.48 -4.11
CA ARG A 34 -2.12 -12.34 -4.74
C ARG A 34 -3.11 -12.89 -3.72
N GLN A 35 -2.65 -13.31 -2.54
CA GLN A 35 -3.52 -13.80 -1.47
C GLN A 35 -4.53 -12.72 -1.03
N GLN A 36 -4.08 -11.48 -0.87
CA GLN A 36 -4.95 -10.36 -0.46
C GLN A 36 -5.96 -9.94 -1.55
N ASN A 37 -5.70 -10.29 -2.81
CA ASN A 37 -6.44 -9.80 -3.97
C ASN A 37 -7.16 -10.90 -4.75
N GLY A 38 -7.57 -11.98 -4.07
CA GLY A 38 -8.33 -13.08 -4.71
C GLY A 38 -7.57 -13.76 -5.84
N GLY A 39 -6.24 -13.88 -5.71
CA GLY A 39 -5.34 -14.48 -6.69
C GLY A 39 -4.76 -13.51 -7.71
N LYS A 40 -5.21 -12.24 -7.75
CA LYS A 40 -4.74 -11.23 -8.70
C LYS A 40 -3.57 -10.44 -8.15
N GLU A 41 -2.67 -10.00 -9.03
CA GLU A 41 -1.55 -9.16 -8.64
C GLU A 41 -1.92 -7.67 -8.80
N GLN A 42 -2.71 -7.14 -7.85
CA GLN A 42 -3.11 -5.73 -7.86
C GLN A 42 -2.04 -4.87 -7.17
N LYS A 43 -1.58 -3.83 -7.87
CA LYS A 43 -0.54 -2.91 -7.40
C LYS A 43 -1.06 -1.48 -7.55
N PRO A 44 -0.89 -0.61 -6.53
CA PRO A 44 -0.30 -0.88 -5.23
C PRO A 44 -1.25 -1.68 -4.31
N THR A 45 -0.68 -2.56 -3.47
CA THR A 45 -1.37 -3.11 -2.30
C THR A 45 -0.61 -2.61 -1.08
N VAL A 46 -1.32 -2.04 -0.11
CA VAL A 46 -0.74 -1.39 1.07
C VAL A 46 -1.28 -2.06 2.32
N ASP A 47 -0.38 -2.41 3.24
CA ASP A 47 -0.73 -2.81 4.61
C ASP A 47 -0.58 -1.60 5.53
N VAL A 48 -1.68 -1.12 6.08
CA VAL A 48 -1.75 -0.03 7.05
C VAL A 48 -2.02 -0.62 8.42
N ALA A 49 -0.96 -1.04 9.11
CA ALA A 49 -1.03 -1.62 10.46
C ALA A 49 -2.07 -2.75 10.60
N GLY A 50 -2.08 -3.68 9.65
CA GLY A 50 -2.99 -4.83 9.56
C GLY A 50 -4.22 -4.59 8.69
N GLN A 51 -4.44 -3.37 8.19
CA GLN A 51 -5.52 -3.06 7.25
C GLN A 51 -5.00 -3.08 5.82
N ILE A 52 -5.49 -4.03 5.03
CA ILE A 52 -5.05 -4.18 3.65
C ILE A 52 -5.92 -3.34 2.72
N LEU A 53 -5.27 -2.50 1.92
CA LEU A 53 -5.88 -1.70 0.88
C LEU A 53 -5.33 -2.09 -0.48
N SER A 54 -6.21 -2.51 -1.39
CA SER A 54 -5.86 -2.75 -2.79
C SER A 54 -6.19 -1.53 -3.62
N THR A 55 -5.19 -1.03 -4.36
CA THR A 55 -5.30 0.14 -5.25
C THR A 55 -6.05 1.31 -4.59
N PRO A 56 -5.66 1.73 -3.37
CA PRO A 56 -6.40 2.75 -2.65
C PRO A 56 -6.32 4.11 -3.35
N THR A 57 -7.41 4.86 -3.24
CA THR A 57 -7.40 6.31 -3.46
C THR A 57 -6.64 7.03 -2.34
N ASP A 58 -6.18 8.26 -2.61
CA ASP A 58 -5.52 9.10 -1.60
C ASP A 58 -6.41 9.31 -0.36
N HIS A 59 -7.74 9.40 -0.55
CA HIS A 59 -8.70 9.55 0.53
C HIS A 59 -8.83 8.30 1.41
N GLU A 60 -8.88 7.11 0.81
CA GLU A 60 -8.92 5.84 1.54
C GLU A 60 -7.63 5.62 2.33
N LEU A 61 -6.48 5.91 1.73
CA LEU A 61 -5.20 5.78 2.39
C LEU A 61 -5.06 6.76 3.56
N THR A 62 -5.45 8.03 3.35
CA THR A 62 -5.51 9.09 4.38
C THR A 62 -6.39 8.66 5.55
N SER A 63 -7.58 8.13 5.26
CA SER A 63 -8.54 7.69 6.29
C SER A 63 -7.96 6.55 7.11
N ALA A 64 -7.41 5.52 6.46
CA ALA A 64 -6.79 4.39 7.13
C ALA A 64 -5.61 4.81 8.01
N LEU A 65 -4.74 5.71 7.53
CA LEU A 65 -3.62 6.22 8.30
C LEU A 65 -4.07 6.98 9.56
N ARG A 66 -5.14 7.78 9.46
CA ARG A 66 -5.72 8.52 10.60
C ARG A 66 -6.35 7.59 11.63
N GLU A 67 -7.16 6.63 11.17
CA GLU A 67 -7.80 5.64 12.04
C GLU A 67 -6.77 4.80 12.82
N ARG A 68 -5.58 4.62 12.25
CA ARG A 68 -4.45 3.90 12.88
C ARG A 68 -3.49 4.79 13.66
N GLY A 69 -3.72 6.11 13.72
CA GLY A 69 -2.86 7.06 14.43
C GLY A 69 -1.46 7.22 13.82
N LEU A 70 -1.31 6.90 12.53
CA LEU A 70 -0.06 7.00 11.76
C LEU A 70 0.11 8.37 11.10
N MET A 71 -0.93 9.21 11.12
CA MET A 71 -0.89 10.60 10.69
C MET A 71 -1.90 11.46 11.46
N ALA A 72 -1.63 12.77 11.57
CA ALA A 72 -2.47 13.75 12.27
C ALA A 72 -3.53 14.42 11.37
#